data_AF-A0A7L2S0J0-F1
#
_entry.id   AF-A0A7L2S0J0-F1
#
_cell.length_a   1.000
_cell.length_b   1.000
_cell.length_c   1.000
_cell.angle_alpha   90.00
_cell.angle_beta   90.00
_cell.angle_gamma   90.00
#
_symmetry.space_group_name_H-M   'P 1'
#
loop_
_entity.id
_entity.type
_entity.pdbx_description
1 polymer ?
#
loop_
_entity_poly.entity_id
_entity_poly.type
_entity_poly.pdbx_seq_one_letter_code
_entity_poly.pdbx_strand_id
1 'polypeptide(L)'
;SASQSTVQSYLEGVSAGLEQLRSAAQEVQSVCQDLGAARWALLDSADQFQGLQHMRTLVEKHVQLASVVQVLPQIFSVHEVFSHTLQLLHGQRLLEAHVELMMVEHLRDDILSQLHLRGLSSAQTTVLSYFSGLQQLNETLAKQLWDIVGNSLRLVREDPVLFVTAVRIIEREEKIDDTLLLEATFLPPGRPKGWRQKFYNVLQDTITGPHFHSAHMDAEGPGLARHLAALQRDIVSELRVVKDLMVQCVPAHYNILSVCTTTYHQALTSHLQEILREDLDKQGLFLLLEWALRVYQSPEMMGHPDLLPEVDVSALGPLMSPELVDQTERRYVVKVKASVFEWMQRTLEVEFKEWFREEEPETDHQGFFQSALPVIVMQMLNENIQVASLITNSLQQKVYNMALEELEAFLGR
;
A
#
# COMPACT_ATOMS: atom_id res chain seq x y z
N SER A 1 -79.14 -63.28 -45.02
CA SER A 1 -78.60 -62.16 -45.82
C SER A 1 -77.62 -61.26 -45.04
N ALA A 2 -77.62 -61.24 -43.69
CA ALA A 2 -76.71 -60.38 -42.92
C ALA A 2 -75.21 -60.71 -43.10
N SER A 3 -74.83 -61.99 -43.19
CA SER A 3 -73.42 -62.41 -43.30
C SER A 3 -72.74 -62.08 -44.64
N GLN A 4 -73.49 -61.96 -45.75
CA GLN A 4 -72.94 -61.55 -47.04
C GLN A 4 -72.59 -60.06 -47.07
N SER A 5 -73.43 -59.20 -46.47
CA SER A 5 -73.18 -57.74 -46.45
C SER A 5 -71.96 -57.37 -45.60
N THR A 6 -71.69 -58.11 -44.52
CA THR A 6 -70.53 -57.87 -43.65
C THR A 6 -69.23 -58.27 -44.36
N VAL A 7 -69.21 -59.43 -45.04
CA VAL A 7 -68.04 -59.88 -45.81
C VAL A 7 -67.73 -58.94 -46.99
N GLN A 8 -68.77 -58.40 -47.63
CA GLN A 8 -68.63 -57.46 -48.74
C GLN A 8 -68.11 -56.10 -48.28
N SER A 9 -68.60 -55.59 -47.14
CA SER A 9 -68.05 -54.40 -46.47
C SER A 9 -66.60 -54.59 -46.00
N TYR A 10 -66.23 -55.78 -45.51
CA TYR A 10 -64.85 -56.11 -45.17
C TYR A 10 -63.94 -56.17 -46.40
N LEU A 11 -64.38 -56.75 -47.51
CA LEU A 11 -63.62 -56.80 -48.76
C LEU A 11 -63.46 -55.40 -49.39
N GLU A 12 -64.49 -54.56 -49.35
CA GLU A 12 -64.43 -53.16 -49.77
C GLU A 12 -63.49 -52.35 -48.87
N GLY A 13 -63.52 -52.58 -47.56
CA GLY A 13 -62.59 -51.96 -46.61
C GLY A 13 -61.13 -52.39 -46.83
N VAL A 14 -60.88 -53.66 -47.15
CA VAL A 14 -59.54 -54.17 -47.47
C VAL A 14 -59.08 -53.66 -48.84
N SER A 15 -59.96 -53.56 -49.83
CA SER A 15 -59.64 -52.99 -51.15
C SER A 15 -59.31 -51.50 -51.06
N ALA A 16 -60.13 -50.72 -50.34
CA ALA A 16 -59.88 -49.31 -50.08
C ALA A 16 -58.59 -49.11 -49.26
N GLY A 17 -58.33 -49.99 -48.28
CA GLY A 17 -57.09 -50.00 -47.53
C GLY A 17 -55.87 -50.27 -48.40
N LEU A 18 -55.95 -51.23 -49.33
CA LEU A 18 -54.89 -51.54 -50.29
C LEU A 18 -54.66 -50.40 -51.29
N GLU A 19 -55.72 -49.75 -51.78
CA GLU A 19 -55.61 -48.57 -52.65
C GLU A 19 -54.97 -47.39 -51.93
N GLN A 20 -55.36 -47.12 -50.68
CA GLN A 20 -54.71 -46.11 -49.84
C GLN A 20 -53.24 -46.42 -49.60
N LEU A 21 -52.89 -47.68 -49.35
CA LEU A 21 -51.49 -48.10 -49.16
C LEU A 21 -50.67 -47.94 -50.45
N ARG A 22 -51.30 -48.20 -51.61
CA ARG A 22 -50.67 -48.00 -52.92
C ARG A 22 -50.49 -46.51 -53.24
N SER A 23 -51.46 -45.67 -52.90
CA SER A 23 -51.36 -44.20 -53.01
C SER A 23 -50.25 -43.67 -52.11
N ALA A 24 -50.23 -44.07 -50.83
CA ALA A 24 -49.20 -43.67 -49.88
C ALA A 24 -47.80 -44.13 -50.33
N ALA A 25 -47.67 -45.33 -50.90
CA ALA A 25 -46.40 -45.80 -51.44
C ALA A 25 -45.93 -44.96 -52.64
N GLN A 26 -46.85 -44.57 -53.54
CA GLN A 26 -46.53 -43.66 -54.66
C GLN A 26 -46.16 -42.26 -54.17
N GLU A 27 -46.87 -41.72 -53.18
CA GLU A 27 -46.56 -40.44 -52.55
C GLU A 27 -45.18 -40.45 -51.89
N VAL A 28 -44.87 -41.50 -51.11
CA VAL A 28 -43.54 -41.66 -50.51
C VAL A 28 -42.46 -41.78 -51.58
N GLN A 29 -42.72 -42.48 -52.68
CA GLN A 29 -41.78 -42.59 -53.79
C GLN A 29 -41.55 -41.24 -54.49
N SER A 30 -42.61 -40.43 -54.68
CA SER A 30 -42.52 -39.06 -55.17
C SER A 30 -41.70 -38.19 -54.21
N VAL A 31 -42.01 -38.23 -52.92
CA VAL A 31 -41.29 -37.48 -51.89
C VAL A 31 -39.81 -37.87 -51.85
N CYS A 32 -39.48 -39.15 -51.98
CA CYS A 32 -38.09 -39.61 -52.07
C CYS A 32 -37.38 -39.10 -53.33
N GLN A 33 -38.08 -39.03 -54.47
CA GLN A 33 -37.54 -38.46 -55.70
C GLN A 33 -37.32 -36.94 -55.56
N ASP A 34 -38.28 -36.23 -54.97
CA ASP A 34 -38.19 -34.79 -54.71
C ASP A 34 -37.07 -34.46 -53.71
N LEU A 35 -36.92 -35.26 -52.64
CA LEU A 35 -35.80 -35.17 -51.70
C LEU A 35 -34.46 -35.48 -52.37
N GLY A 36 -34.43 -36.47 -53.26
CA GLY A 36 -33.27 -36.79 -54.08
C GLY A 36 -32.87 -35.61 -54.97
N ALA A 37 -33.84 -35.03 -55.67
CA ALA A 37 -33.64 -33.87 -56.53
C ALA A 37 -33.19 -32.63 -55.74
N ALA A 38 -33.80 -32.36 -54.57
CA ALA A 38 -33.41 -31.26 -53.69
C ALA A 38 -31.99 -31.45 -53.13
N ARG A 39 -31.63 -32.68 -52.73
CA ARG A 39 -30.27 -32.99 -52.28
C ARG A 39 -29.24 -32.81 -53.40
N TRP A 40 -29.57 -33.23 -54.62
CA TRP A 40 -28.70 -33.01 -55.78
C TRP A 40 -28.56 -31.53 -56.11
N ALA A 41 -29.65 -30.75 -56.08
CA ALA A 41 -29.59 -29.30 -56.28
C ALA A 41 -28.74 -28.60 -55.21
N LEU A 42 -28.80 -29.03 -53.95
CA LEU A 42 -27.94 -28.51 -52.88
C LEU A 42 -26.47 -28.87 -53.08
N LEU A 43 -26.16 -30.09 -53.52
CA LEU A 43 -24.80 -30.51 -53.85
C LEU A 43 -24.25 -29.80 -55.09
N ASP A 44 -25.06 -29.57 -56.12
CA ASP A 44 -24.70 -28.81 -57.32
C ASP A 44 -24.46 -27.32 -56.98
N SER A 45 -25.24 -26.78 -56.03
CA SER A 45 -25.01 -25.44 -55.49
C SER A 45 -23.78 -25.34 -54.57
N ALA A 46 -23.21 -26.46 -54.07
CA ALA A 46 -21.96 -26.48 -53.29
C ALA A 46 -20.80 -25.80 -54.03
N ASP A 47 -20.73 -25.99 -55.35
CA ASP A 47 -19.74 -25.33 -56.19
C ASP A 47 -20.05 -23.84 -56.40
N GLN A 48 -21.33 -23.44 -56.38
CA GLN A 48 -21.74 -22.03 -56.38
C GLN A 48 -21.42 -21.33 -55.03
N PHE A 49 -21.42 -22.06 -53.91
CA PHE A 49 -20.98 -21.56 -52.60
C PHE A 49 -19.47 -21.23 -52.56
N GLN A 50 -18.64 -21.73 -53.50
CA GLN A 50 -17.25 -21.27 -53.64
C GLN A 50 -17.18 -19.77 -54.02
N GLY A 51 -18.13 -19.29 -54.84
CA GLY A 51 -18.28 -17.86 -55.14
C GLY A 51 -18.63 -17.04 -53.90
N LEU A 52 -19.41 -17.62 -52.97
CA LEU A 52 -19.72 -17.01 -51.68
C LEU A 52 -18.54 -17.01 -50.71
N GLN A 53 -17.62 -17.97 -50.80
CA GLN A 53 -16.33 -17.89 -50.10
C GLN A 53 -15.51 -16.70 -50.59
N HIS A 54 -15.42 -16.50 -51.91
CA HIS A 54 -14.75 -15.33 -52.48
C HIS A 54 -15.42 -14.02 -52.02
N MET A 55 -16.74 -13.96 -52.06
CA MET A 55 -17.51 -12.81 -51.56
C MET A 55 -17.29 -12.57 -50.06
N ARG A 56 -17.21 -13.63 -49.25
CA ARG A 56 -16.87 -13.53 -47.82
C ARG A 56 -15.47 -12.96 -47.61
N THR A 57 -14.47 -13.44 -48.34
CA THR A 57 -13.10 -12.87 -48.26
C THR A 57 -13.06 -11.41 -48.70
N LEU A 58 -13.88 -11.03 -49.70
CA LEU A 58 -13.98 -9.65 -50.17
C LEU A 58 -14.68 -8.75 -49.15
N VAL A 59 -15.76 -9.23 -48.51
CA VAL A 59 -16.44 -8.54 -47.41
C VAL A 59 -15.50 -8.37 -46.21
N GLU A 60 -14.72 -9.40 -45.85
CA GLU A 60 -13.71 -9.30 -44.80
C GLU A 60 -12.66 -8.22 -45.13
N LYS A 61 -12.16 -8.15 -46.37
CA LYS A 61 -11.26 -7.08 -46.83
C LYS A 61 -11.92 -5.71 -46.82
N HIS A 62 -13.19 -5.60 -47.24
CA HIS A 62 -13.91 -4.32 -47.23
C HIS A 62 -14.16 -3.81 -45.81
N VAL A 63 -14.55 -4.68 -44.88
CA VAL A 63 -14.71 -4.34 -43.47
C VAL A 63 -13.37 -3.88 -42.88
N GLN A 64 -12.26 -4.53 -43.24
CA GLN A 64 -10.90 -4.12 -42.84
C GLN A 64 -10.53 -2.73 -43.38
N LEU A 65 -10.75 -2.47 -44.66
CA LEU A 65 -10.44 -1.17 -45.25
C LEU A 65 -11.34 -0.08 -44.64
N ALA A 66 -12.61 -0.38 -44.37
CA ALA A 66 -13.52 0.54 -43.71
C ALA A 66 -13.06 0.88 -42.28
N SER A 67 -12.60 -0.10 -41.49
CA SER A 67 -12.08 0.15 -40.14
C SER A 67 -10.81 1.02 -40.18
N VAL A 68 -9.92 0.78 -41.14
CA VAL A 68 -8.71 1.61 -41.33
C VAL A 68 -9.07 3.03 -41.77
N VAL A 69 -10.01 3.20 -42.71
CA VAL A 69 -10.47 4.52 -43.17
C VAL A 69 -11.09 5.34 -42.05
N GLN A 70 -11.80 4.71 -41.12
CA GLN A 70 -12.34 5.39 -39.94
C GLN A 70 -11.24 5.87 -38.97
N VAL A 71 -10.15 5.11 -38.87
CA VAL A 71 -9.04 5.38 -37.93
C VAL A 71 -7.99 6.36 -38.51
N LEU A 72 -7.86 6.41 -39.85
CA LEU A 72 -6.85 7.24 -40.54
C LEU A 72 -6.85 8.72 -40.13
N PRO A 73 -7.99 9.44 -40.04
CA PRO A 73 -7.99 10.84 -39.60
C PRO A 73 -7.40 11.03 -38.20
N GLN A 74 -7.65 10.10 -37.29
CA GLN A 74 -7.14 10.15 -35.92
C GLN A 74 -5.64 9.93 -35.90
N ILE A 75 -5.12 8.97 -36.70
CA ILE A 75 -3.68 8.73 -36.85
C ILE A 75 -2.97 10.01 -37.30
N PHE A 76 -3.47 10.72 -38.32
CA PHE A 76 -2.82 11.94 -38.80
C PHE A 76 -2.80 13.08 -37.77
N SER A 77 -3.72 13.07 -36.81
CA SER A 77 -3.79 14.08 -35.74
C SER A 77 -2.86 13.80 -34.55
N VAL A 78 -2.26 12.60 -34.45
CA VAL A 78 -1.52 12.17 -33.24
C VAL A 78 -0.38 13.13 -32.86
N HIS A 79 0.38 13.66 -33.82
CA HIS A 79 1.48 14.58 -33.52
C HIS A 79 0.99 15.96 -33.04
N GLU A 80 -0.16 16.41 -33.52
CA GLU A 80 -0.79 17.65 -33.04
C GLU A 80 -1.29 17.46 -31.61
N VAL A 81 -1.96 16.32 -31.35
CA VAL A 81 -2.42 15.95 -30.01
C VAL A 81 -1.24 15.85 -29.04
N PHE A 82 -0.13 15.20 -29.40
CA PHE A 82 1.06 15.15 -28.54
C PHE A 82 1.60 16.53 -28.17
N SER A 83 1.66 17.44 -29.15
CA SER A 83 2.14 18.80 -28.92
C SER A 83 1.20 19.57 -27.99
N HIS A 84 -0.10 19.42 -28.18
CA HIS A 84 -1.12 20.05 -27.35
C HIS A 84 -1.16 19.46 -25.93
N THR A 85 -1.12 18.14 -25.79
CA THR A 85 -1.03 17.44 -24.50
C THR A 85 0.18 17.90 -23.70
N LEU A 86 1.33 18.08 -24.34
CA LEU A 86 2.53 18.58 -23.68
C LEU A 86 2.34 20.03 -23.17
N GLN A 87 1.66 20.89 -23.93
CA GLN A 87 1.30 22.24 -23.47
C GLN A 87 0.33 22.20 -22.28
N LEU A 88 -0.65 21.30 -22.30
CA LEU A 88 -1.58 21.10 -21.18
C LEU A 88 -0.86 20.63 -19.92
N LEU A 89 0.10 19.70 -20.05
CA LEU A 89 0.95 19.24 -18.93
C LEU A 89 1.81 20.38 -18.38
N HIS A 90 2.38 21.24 -19.24
CA HIS A 90 3.11 22.42 -18.78
C HIS A 90 2.19 23.44 -18.08
N GLY A 91 0.93 23.53 -18.49
CA GLY A 91 -0.09 24.38 -17.86
C GLY A 91 -0.79 23.76 -16.64
N GLN A 92 -0.33 22.62 -16.11
CA GLN A 92 -0.98 21.86 -15.01
C GLN A 92 -2.45 21.49 -15.26
N ARG A 93 -2.89 21.41 -16.52
CA ARG A 93 -4.23 20.97 -16.89
C ARG A 93 -4.28 19.45 -17.01
N LEU A 94 -4.04 18.77 -15.88
CA LEU A 94 -3.79 17.32 -15.83
C LEU A 94 -4.93 16.47 -16.36
N LEU A 95 -6.19 16.82 -16.08
CA LEU A 95 -7.35 16.05 -16.54
C LEU A 95 -7.47 16.08 -18.05
N GLU A 96 -7.26 17.24 -18.67
CA GLU A 96 -7.38 17.38 -20.11
C GLU A 96 -6.23 16.69 -20.82
N ALA A 97 -5.01 16.85 -20.31
CA ALA A 97 -3.86 16.10 -20.79
C ALA A 97 -4.09 14.58 -20.67
N HIS A 98 -4.67 14.13 -19.55
CA HIS A 98 -4.98 12.71 -19.33
C HIS A 98 -6.02 12.18 -20.30
N VAL A 99 -7.08 12.94 -20.61
CA VAL A 99 -8.10 12.55 -21.59
C VAL A 99 -7.49 12.38 -22.99
N GLU A 100 -6.64 13.32 -23.42
CA GLU A 100 -5.93 13.22 -24.70
C GLU A 100 -4.98 12.02 -24.73
N LEU A 101 -4.25 11.78 -23.63
CA LEU A 101 -3.37 10.62 -23.52
C LEU A 101 -4.15 9.31 -23.60
N MET A 102 -5.26 9.18 -22.88
CA MET A 102 -6.11 7.99 -22.94
C MET A 102 -6.65 7.75 -24.36
N MET A 103 -7.06 8.81 -25.06
CA MET A 103 -7.53 8.68 -26.44
C MET A 103 -6.43 8.11 -27.35
N VAL A 104 -5.19 8.61 -27.23
CA VAL A 104 -4.08 8.14 -28.07
C VAL A 104 -3.58 6.74 -27.63
N GLU A 105 -3.55 6.45 -26.33
CA GLU A 105 -3.26 5.10 -25.80
C GLU A 105 -4.29 4.09 -26.34
N HIS A 106 -5.58 4.41 -26.24
CA HIS A 106 -6.65 3.54 -26.74
C HIS A 106 -6.52 3.30 -28.24
N LEU A 107 -6.26 4.34 -29.05
CA LEU A 107 -6.03 4.19 -30.48
C LEU A 107 -4.86 3.25 -30.79
N ARG A 108 -3.72 3.43 -30.12
CA ARG A 108 -2.55 2.55 -30.28
C ARG A 108 -2.91 1.11 -29.91
N ASP A 109 -3.58 0.94 -28.78
CA ASP A 109 -3.87 -0.38 -28.20
C ASP A 109 -4.90 -1.14 -29.04
N ASP A 110 -5.89 -0.46 -29.61
CA ASP A 110 -6.83 -1.02 -30.57
C ASP A 110 -6.13 -1.51 -31.84
N ILE A 111 -5.20 -0.72 -32.39
CA ILE A 111 -4.39 -1.12 -33.55
C ILE A 111 -3.56 -2.36 -33.20
N LEU A 112 -2.88 -2.36 -32.04
CA LEU A 112 -2.05 -3.48 -31.60
C LEU A 112 -2.87 -4.75 -31.36
N SER A 113 -4.05 -4.63 -30.75
CA SER A 113 -4.99 -5.73 -30.54
C SER A 113 -5.45 -6.34 -31.87
N GLN A 114 -5.82 -5.51 -32.85
CA GLN A 114 -6.19 -5.97 -34.18
C GLN A 114 -5.04 -6.66 -34.90
N LEU A 115 -3.80 -6.17 -34.75
CA LEU A 115 -2.61 -6.82 -35.31
C LEU A 115 -2.33 -8.17 -34.63
N HIS A 116 -2.49 -8.23 -33.31
CA HIS A 116 -2.30 -9.44 -32.53
C HIS A 116 -3.30 -10.54 -32.92
N LEU A 117 -4.59 -10.22 -33.00
CA LEU A 117 -5.64 -11.15 -33.45
C LEU A 117 -5.40 -11.70 -34.86
N ARG A 118 -4.65 -10.97 -35.69
CA ARG A 118 -4.31 -11.36 -37.07
C ARG A 118 -2.94 -12.02 -37.20
N GLY A 119 -2.19 -12.20 -36.11
CA GLY A 119 -0.84 -12.78 -36.13
C GLY A 119 0.20 -11.92 -36.86
N LEU A 120 -0.03 -10.61 -37.01
CA LEU A 120 0.84 -9.68 -37.74
C LEU A 120 1.87 -9.03 -36.81
N SER A 121 2.61 -9.84 -36.07
CA SER A 121 3.54 -9.36 -35.03
C SER A 121 4.67 -8.48 -35.58
N SER A 122 5.09 -8.68 -36.83
CA SER A 122 6.14 -7.86 -37.47
C SER A 122 5.76 -6.39 -37.65
N ALA A 123 4.47 -6.08 -37.76
CA ALA A 123 3.98 -4.71 -37.91
C ALA A 123 3.86 -3.96 -36.57
N GLN A 124 3.89 -4.68 -35.43
CA GLN A 124 3.76 -4.07 -34.11
C GLN A 124 4.91 -3.10 -33.82
N THR A 125 6.14 -3.42 -34.22
CA THR A 125 7.30 -2.57 -34.02
C THR A 125 7.15 -1.22 -34.71
N THR A 126 6.58 -1.19 -35.92
CA THR A 126 6.31 0.05 -36.65
C THR A 126 5.29 0.91 -35.92
N VAL A 127 4.20 0.31 -35.42
CA VAL A 127 3.18 1.02 -34.63
C VAL A 127 3.80 1.61 -33.36
N LEU A 128 4.56 0.83 -32.60
CA LEU A 128 5.22 1.31 -31.39
C LEU A 128 6.20 2.45 -31.68
N SER A 129 6.93 2.39 -32.79
CA SER A 129 7.84 3.47 -33.19
C SER A 129 7.10 4.77 -33.51
N TYR A 130 5.92 4.68 -34.15
CA TYR A 130 5.08 5.83 -34.47
C TYR A 130 4.52 6.49 -33.20
N PHE A 131 4.06 5.68 -32.25
CA PHE A 131 3.53 6.15 -30.96
C PHE A 131 4.62 6.34 -29.88
N SER A 132 5.89 6.42 -30.25
CA SER A 132 7.00 6.51 -29.28
C SER A 132 6.90 7.71 -28.34
N GLY A 133 6.38 8.85 -28.82
CA GLY A 133 6.13 10.05 -28.00
C GLY A 133 5.15 9.83 -26.84
N LEU A 134 4.29 8.81 -26.92
CA LEU A 134 3.31 8.50 -25.89
C LEU A 134 3.96 8.08 -24.58
N GLN A 135 5.06 7.32 -24.66
CA GLN A 135 5.80 6.89 -23.47
C GLN A 135 6.33 8.11 -22.70
N GLN A 136 6.94 9.07 -23.40
CA GLN A 136 7.49 10.28 -22.79
C GLN A 136 6.40 11.14 -22.14
N LEU A 137 5.24 11.30 -22.78
CA LEU A 137 4.13 12.06 -22.21
C LEU A 137 3.55 11.37 -20.98
N ASN A 138 3.42 10.04 -21.01
CA ASN A 138 2.94 9.26 -19.88
C ASN A 138 3.92 9.32 -18.69
N GLU A 139 5.23 9.22 -18.95
CA GLU A 139 6.27 9.43 -17.93
C GLU A 139 6.23 10.86 -17.35
N THR A 140 5.98 11.87 -18.18
CA THR A 140 5.85 13.27 -17.75
C THR A 140 4.61 13.47 -16.87
N LEU A 141 3.45 12.95 -17.27
CA LEU A 141 2.23 12.97 -16.47
C LEU A 141 2.48 12.25 -15.14
N ALA A 142 3.02 11.02 -15.18
CA ALA A 142 3.30 10.24 -13.99
C ALA A 142 4.23 11.00 -13.03
N LYS A 143 5.29 11.65 -13.53
CA LYS A 143 6.17 12.47 -12.71
C LYS A 143 5.41 13.59 -12.00
N GLN A 144 4.57 14.34 -12.70
CA GLN A 144 3.75 15.39 -12.09
C GLN A 144 2.78 14.84 -11.04
N LEU A 145 2.19 13.66 -11.27
CA LEU A 145 1.35 12.99 -10.27
C LEU A 145 2.15 12.65 -9.00
N TRP A 146 3.36 12.10 -9.14
CA TRP A 146 4.19 11.77 -7.97
C TRP A 146 4.70 13.02 -7.25
N ASP A 147 4.99 14.11 -7.95
CA ASP A 147 5.30 15.40 -7.34
C ASP A 147 4.10 15.94 -6.54
N ILE A 148 2.87 15.76 -7.02
CA ILE A 148 1.64 16.13 -6.30
C ILE A 148 1.42 15.27 -5.07
N VAL A 149 1.51 13.93 -5.21
CA VAL A 149 1.37 13.00 -4.08
C VAL A 149 2.47 13.23 -3.05
N GLY A 150 3.69 13.55 -3.50
CA GLY A 150 4.83 13.92 -2.66
C GLY A 150 4.66 15.22 -1.88
N ASN A 151 3.73 16.08 -2.29
CA ASN A 151 3.36 17.30 -1.57
C ASN A 151 1.96 17.20 -0.94
N SER A 152 1.42 15.99 -0.78
CA SER A 152 0.03 15.75 -0.36
C SER A 152 -0.36 16.45 0.94
N LEU A 153 0.46 16.37 1.99
CA LEU A 153 0.17 17.02 3.28
C LEU A 153 0.03 18.55 3.18
N ARG A 154 0.78 19.19 2.29
CA ARG A 154 0.66 20.64 2.01
C ARG A 154 -0.55 20.92 1.12
N LEU A 155 -0.67 20.19 0.01
CA LEU A 155 -1.71 20.42 -0.99
C LEU A 155 -3.11 20.20 -0.43
N VAL A 156 -3.31 19.20 0.42
CA VAL A 156 -4.61 18.97 1.06
C VAL A 156 -5.06 20.17 1.94
N ARG A 157 -4.12 20.99 2.43
CA ARG A 157 -4.42 22.23 3.18
C ARG A 157 -4.63 23.44 2.27
N GLU A 158 -3.80 23.59 1.23
CA GLU A 158 -3.72 24.80 0.39
C GLU A 158 -4.57 24.70 -0.89
N ASP A 159 -4.48 23.57 -1.59
CA ASP A 159 -5.16 23.29 -2.86
C ASP A 159 -5.58 21.80 -2.95
N PRO A 160 -6.67 21.42 -2.26
CA PRO A 160 -7.15 20.05 -2.27
C PRO A 160 -7.65 19.61 -3.66
N VAL A 161 -8.02 20.56 -4.53
CA VAL A 161 -8.54 20.25 -5.87
C VAL A 161 -7.46 19.62 -6.75
N LEU A 162 -6.23 20.13 -6.68
CA LEU A 162 -5.10 19.56 -7.41
C LEU A 162 -4.78 18.13 -6.94
N PHE A 163 -4.78 17.90 -5.63
CA PHE A 163 -4.54 16.57 -5.06
C PHE A 163 -5.64 15.57 -5.45
N VAL A 164 -6.92 15.95 -5.31
CA VAL A 164 -8.07 15.13 -5.76
C VAL A 164 -7.98 14.84 -7.25
N THR A 165 -7.54 15.80 -8.06
CA THR A 165 -7.33 15.60 -9.50
C THR A 165 -6.32 14.50 -9.78
N ALA A 166 -5.19 14.49 -9.09
CA ALA A 166 -4.19 13.42 -9.23
C ALA A 166 -4.75 12.06 -8.81
N VAL A 167 -5.45 11.99 -7.67
CA VAL A 167 -6.07 10.73 -7.19
C VAL A 167 -7.11 10.21 -8.17
N ARG A 168 -7.93 11.10 -8.78
CA ARG A 168 -8.92 10.72 -9.79
C ARG A 168 -8.29 10.13 -11.04
N ILE A 169 -7.14 10.66 -11.48
CA ILE A 169 -6.40 10.13 -12.63
C ILE A 169 -5.87 8.73 -12.29
N ILE A 170 -5.29 8.55 -11.10
CA ILE A 170 -4.80 7.24 -10.63
C ILE A 170 -5.94 6.21 -10.61
N GLU A 171 -7.08 6.56 -10.00
CA GLU A 171 -8.25 5.68 -9.94
C GLU A 171 -8.81 5.33 -11.32
N ARG A 172 -8.77 6.29 -12.25
CA ARG A 172 -9.23 6.05 -13.61
C ARG A 172 -8.33 5.04 -14.33
N GLU A 173 -7.02 5.15 -14.15
CA GLU A 173 -6.03 4.25 -14.74
C GLU A 173 -6.11 2.84 -14.16
N GLU A 174 -6.28 2.70 -12.85
CA GLU A 174 -6.49 1.40 -12.20
C GLU A 174 -7.77 0.72 -12.68
N LYS A 175 -8.85 1.49 -12.87
CA LYS A 175 -10.10 0.94 -13.42
C LYS A 175 -9.93 0.41 -14.85
N ILE A 176 -9.10 1.07 -15.66
CA ILE A 176 -8.76 0.60 -17.01
C ILE A 176 -7.96 -0.70 -16.91
N ASP A 177 -6.97 -0.76 -16.02
CA ASP A 177 -6.17 -1.95 -15.77
C ASP A 177 -7.04 -3.14 -15.33
N ASP A 178 -7.94 -2.95 -14.36
CA ASP A 178 -8.87 -3.98 -13.89
C ASP A 178 -9.75 -4.53 -15.01
N THR A 179 -10.27 -3.65 -15.87
CA THR A 179 -11.12 -4.03 -17.01
C THR A 179 -10.32 -4.86 -18.03
N LEU A 180 -9.09 -4.42 -18.35
CA LEU A 180 -8.21 -5.13 -19.28
C LEU A 180 -7.81 -6.52 -18.75
N LEU A 181 -7.51 -6.63 -17.45
CA LEU A 181 -7.12 -7.90 -16.84
C LEU A 181 -8.27 -8.93 -16.81
N LEU A 182 -9.52 -8.48 -16.76
CA LEU A 182 -10.70 -9.34 -16.74
C LEU A 182 -11.17 -9.76 -18.14
N GLU A 183 -11.17 -8.83 -19.10
CA GLU A 183 -11.89 -9.00 -20.36
C GLU A 183 -10.98 -9.14 -21.59
N ALA A 184 -9.74 -8.64 -21.53
CA ALA A 184 -8.93 -8.52 -22.72
C ALA A 184 -8.17 -9.80 -23.08
N THR A 185 -8.28 -10.25 -24.34
CA THR A 185 -7.46 -11.33 -24.90
C THR A 185 -6.02 -10.88 -25.21
N PHE A 186 -5.79 -9.57 -25.25
CA PHE A 186 -4.50 -8.95 -25.52
C PHE A 186 -4.26 -7.86 -24.49
N LEU A 187 -3.12 -7.94 -23.80
CA LEU A 187 -2.69 -6.92 -22.85
C LEU A 187 -1.75 -5.93 -23.56
N PRO A 188 -2.11 -4.64 -23.65
CA PRO A 188 -1.26 -3.66 -24.28
C PRO A 188 0.08 -3.44 -23.54
N PRO A 189 1.12 -2.99 -24.24
CA PRO A 189 2.42 -2.75 -23.62
C PRO A 189 2.33 -1.62 -22.58
N GLY A 190 2.91 -1.87 -21.41
CA GLY A 190 2.90 -0.92 -20.28
C GLY A 190 1.66 -1.04 -19.37
N ARG A 191 0.81 -2.05 -19.58
CA ARG A 191 -0.33 -2.38 -18.72
C ARG A 191 -0.08 -3.70 -17.96
N PRO A 192 -0.57 -3.87 -16.72
CA PRO A 192 -1.14 -2.82 -15.88
C PRO A 192 -0.07 -1.80 -15.45
N LYS A 193 -0.48 -0.54 -15.22
CA LYS A 193 0.40 0.53 -14.77
C LYS A 193 0.69 0.46 -13.26
N GLY A 194 -0.24 -0.07 -12.46
CA GLY A 194 -0.05 -0.26 -11.01
C GLY A 194 0.18 1.05 -10.24
N TRP A 195 -0.48 2.11 -10.65
CA TRP A 195 -0.33 3.45 -10.08
C TRP A 195 -0.87 3.58 -8.67
N ARG A 196 -1.84 2.76 -8.25
CA ARG A 196 -2.30 2.72 -6.85
C ARG A 196 -1.21 2.21 -5.92
N GLN A 197 -0.48 1.16 -6.31
CA GLN A 197 0.65 0.69 -5.51
C GLN A 197 1.75 1.75 -5.42
N LYS A 198 2.04 2.42 -6.54
CA LYS A 198 3.03 3.49 -6.57
C LYS A 198 2.61 4.70 -5.74
N PHE A 199 1.32 5.04 -5.72
CA PHE A 199 0.75 6.06 -4.85
C PHE A 199 1.05 5.77 -3.37
N TYR A 200 0.83 4.53 -2.91
CA TYR A 200 1.17 4.16 -1.53
C TYR A 200 2.66 4.31 -1.24
N ASN A 201 3.53 3.82 -2.12
CA ASN A 201 4.97 3.92 -1.92
C ASN A 201 5.42 5.39 -1.83
N VAL A 202 4.99 6.25 -2.76
CA VAL A 202 5.33 7.67 -2.75
C VAL A 202 4.81 8.35 -1.48
N LEU A 203 3.59 8.01 -1.05
CA LEU A 203 3.04 8.56 0.19
C LEU A 203 3.86 8.12 1.41
N GLN A 204 4.25 6.86 1.50
CA GLN A 204 5.08 6.33 2.59
C GLN A 204 6.45 7.01 2.64
N ASP A 205 7.10 7.18 1.49
CA ASP A 205 8.38 7.89 1.39
C ASP A 205 8.24 9.37 1.79
N THR A 206 7.11 9.99 1.44
CA THR A 206 6.83 11.39 1.75
C THR A 206 6.66 11.64 3.25
N ILE A 207 5.94 10.75 3.94
CA ILE A 207 5.65 10.90 5.37
C ILE A 207 6.82 10.46 6.26
N THR A 208 7.70 9.57 5.78
CA THR A 208 8.85 9.07 6.57
C THR A 208 10.17 9.75 6.21
N GLY A 209 10.34 10.17 4.96
CA GLY A 209 11.50 10.87 4.43
C GLY A 209 12.03 11.97 5.35
N PRO A 210 11.24 13.03 5.60
CA PRO A 210 11.69 14.21 6.33
C PRO A 210 12.07 13.95 7.79
N HIS A 211 11.39 13.02 8.46
CA HIS A 211 11.51 12.80 9.91
C HIS A 211 12.64 11.84 10.28
N PHE A 212 12.91 10.87 9.42
CA PHE A 212 13.77 9.72 9.75
C PHE A 212 15.05 9.64 8.91
N HIS A 213 15.17 10.41 7.80
CA HIS A 213 16.35 10.35 6.92
C HIS A 213 17.40 11.44 7.18
N SER A 214 17.26 12.23 8.26
CA SER A 214 18.22 13.30 8.58
C SER A 214 19.44 12.76 9.34
N ALA A 215 20.62 12.99 8.75
CA ALA A 215 21.93 12.62 9.28
C ALA A 215 22.37 13.50 10.47
N HIS A 216 22.98 12.84 11.45
CA HIS A 216 23.53 13.39 12.70
C HIS A 216 22.50 13.84 13.73
N MET A 217 21.92 12.84 14.37
CA MET A 217 21.44 12.95 15.74
C MET A 217 22.61 13.28 16.68
N ASP A 218 22.48 14.36 17.46
CA ASP A 218 23.26 14.48 18.69
C ASP A 218 22.71 13.44 19.68
N ALA A 219 23.42 12.32 19.81
CA ALA A 219 23.10 11.25 20.75
C ALA A 219 23.24 11.68 22.23
N GLU A 220 23.66 12.92 22.48
CA GLU A 220 23.69 13.52 23.80
C GLU A 220 22.26 13.86 24.27
N GLY A 221 21.95 13.56 25.54
CA GLY A 221 20.59 13.59 26.11
C GLY A 221 19.67 14.76 25.69
N PRO A 222 20.12 16.04 25.71
CA PRO A 222 19.30 17.18 25.27
C PRO A 222 18.94 17.17 23.78
N GLY A 223 19.80 16.60 22.93
CA GLY A 223 19.55 16.42 21.51
C GLY A 223 18.47 15.37 21.26
N LEU A 224 18.60 14.22 21.92
CA LEU A 224 17.61 13.14 21.82
C LEU A 224 16.22 13.55 22.31
N ALA A 225 16.12 14.27 23.43
CA ALA A 225 14.85 14.78 23.95
C ALA A 225 14.16 15.74 22.96
N ARG A 226 14.93 16.64 22.35
CA ARG A 226 14.40 17.57 21.35
C ARG A 226 13.90 16.85 20.12
N HIS A 227 14.60 15.80 19.69
CA HIS A 227 14.20 14.98 18.55
C HIS A 227 12.91 14.21 18.80
N LEU A 228 12.81 13.50 19.93
CA LEU A 228 11.59 12.77 20.29
C LEU A 228 10.38 13.71 20.44
N ALA A 229 10.58 14.90 21.01
CA ALA A 229 9.54 15.92 21.10
C ALA A 229 9.13 16.47 19.72
N ALA A 230 10.08 16.64 18.80
CA ALA A 230 9.78 17.04 17.42
C ALA A 230 8.97 15.95 16.70
N LEU A 231 9.41 14.69 16.76
CA LEU A 231 8.67 13.55 16.20
C LEU A 231 7.24 13.48 16.75
N GLN A 232 7.08 13.60 18.07
CA GLN A 232 5.77 13.60 18.72
C GLN A 232 4.86 14.70 18.16
N ARG A 233 5.33 15.96 18.12
CA ARG A 233 4.54 17.08 17.63
C ARG A 233 4.19 16.93 16.14
N ASP A 234 5.19 16.61 15.34
CA ASP A 234 5.09 16.66 13.88
C ASP A 234 4.18 15.52 13.39
N ILE A 235 4.38 14.29 13.86
CA ILE A 235 3.54 13.12 13.52
C ILE A 235 2.08 13.35 13.92
N VAL A 236 1.82 13.85 15.13
CA VAL A 236 0.45 14.12 15.57
C VAL A 236 -0.20 15.20 14.70
N SER A 237 0.53 16.26 14.34
CA SER A 237 0.01 17.32 13.49
C SER A 237 -0.29 16.84 12.07
N GLU A 238 0.53 15.94 11.52
CA GLU A 238 0.36 15.37 10.19
C GLU A 238 -0.79 14.37 10.17
N LEU A 239 -0.89 13.49 11.16
CA LEU A 239 -2.00 12.53 11.28
C LEU A 239 -3.36 13.22 11.44
N ARG A 240 -3.43 14.36 12.15
CA ARG A 240 -4.65 15.17 12.19
C ARG A 240 -5.06 15.66 10.81
N VAL A 241 -4.09 16.12 10.02
CA VAL A 241 -4.36 16.58 8.64
C VAL A 241 -4.75 15.43 7.72
N VAL A 242 -4.14 14.26 7.90
CA VAL A 242 -4.56 13.05 7.18
C VAL A 242 -6.01 12.72 7.52
N LYS A 243 -6.36 12.65 8.81
CA LYS A 243 -7.70 12.34 9.30
C LYS A 243 -8.74 13.36 8.83
N ASP A 244 -8.51 14.64 9.10
CA ASP A 244 -9.52 15.68 8.96
C ASP A 244 -9.70 16.13 7.50
N LEU A 245 -8.62 16.11 6.71
CA LEU A 245 -8.62 16.68 5.37
C LEU A 245 -8.33 15.63 4.28
N MET A 246 -7.29 14.80 4.45
CA MET A 246 -6.86 13.89 3.37
C MET A 246 -7.85 12.75 3.13
N VAL A 247 -8.50 12.23 4.17
CA VAL A 247 -9.56 11.21 4.06
C VAL A 247 -10.70 11.68 3.15
N GLN A 248 -11.01 12.98 3.13
CA GLN A 248 -12.06 13.53 2.26
C GLN A 248 -11.65 13.62 0.78
N CYS A 249 -10.34 13.56 0.51
CA CYS A 249 -9.79 13.71 -0.84
C CYS A 249 -9.54 12.36 -1.55
N VAL A 250 -9.53 11.25 -0.80
CA VAL A 250 -9.17 9.92 -1.29
C VAL A 250 -10.34 8.95 -1.10
N PRO A 251 -10.60 8.03 -2.05
CA PRO A 251 -11.66 7.04 -1.88
C PRO A 251 -11.50 6.18 -0.63
N ALA A 252 -12.60 5.85 0.04
CA ALA A 252 -12.60 5.13 1.32
C ALA A 252 -11.87 3.77 1.29
N HIS A 253 -11.89 3.07 0.15
CA HIS A 253 -11.23 1.78 0.00
C HIS A 253 -9.70 1.85 0.05
N TYR A 254 -9.10 3.05 -0.01
CA TYR A 254 -7.68 3.23 0.21
C TYR A 254 -7.28 3.11 1.69
N ASN A 255 -8.24 3.32 2.61
CA ASN A 255 -8.01 3.30 4.04
C ASN A 255 -6.79 4.16 4.47
N ILE A 256 -6.69 5.38 3.91
CA ILE A 256 -5.45 6.18 3.93
C ILE A 256 -4.96 6.51 5.34
N LEU A 257 -5.89 6.74 6.27
CA LEU A 257 -5.55 7.03 7.66
C LEU A 257 -4.86 5.84 8.33
N SER A 258 -5.37 4.63 8.13
CA SER A 258 -4.77 3.39 8.66
C SER A 258 -3.41 3.12 8.02
N VAL A 259 -3.27 3.36 6.72
CA VAL A 259 -2.00 3.24 6.00
C VAL A 259 -0.97 4.19 6.60
N CYS A 260 -1.26 5.49 6.70
CA CYS A 260 -0.34 6.47 7.29
C CYS A 260 0.01 6.13 8.74
N THR A 261 -0.99 5.77 9.55
CA THR A 261 -0.80 5.41 10.97
C THR A 261 0.14 4.20 11.11
N THR A 262 -0.10 3.15 10.33
CA THR A 262 0.75 1.95 10.32
C THR A 262 2.16 2.28 9.85
N THR A 263 2.31 3.13 8.84
CA THR A 263 3.62 3.55 8.34
C THR A 263 4.40 4.37 9.37
N TYR A 264 3.79 5.33 10.06
CA TYR A 264 4.47 6.03 11.16
C TYR A 264 4.87 5.09 12.28
N HIS A 265 3.99 4.15 12.66
CA HIS A 265 4.32 3.16 13.68
C HIS A 265 5.55 2.32 13.28
N GLN A 266 5.59 1.81 12.05
CA GLN A 266 6.72 1.01 11.55
C GLN A 266 8.01 1.83 11.43
N ALA A 267 7.91 3.09 10.99
CA ALA A 267 9.04 3.99 10.88
C ALA A 267 9.61 4.33 12.27
N LEU A 268 8.74 4.64 13.24
CA LEU A 268 9.14 4.87 14.63
C LEU A 268 9.80 3.63 15.25
N THR A 269 9.24 2.44 15.04
CA THR A 269 9.83 1.18 15.53
C THR A 269 11.23 0.98 14.96
N SER A 270 11.41 1.18 13.64
CA SER A 270 12.71 1.06 12.98
C SER A 270 13.70 2.12 13.49
N HIS A 271 13.25 3.36 13.63
CA HIS A 271 14.06 4.48 14.10
C HIS A 271 14.53 4.29 15.54
N LEU A 272 13.66 3.87 16.44
CA LEU A 272 14.05 3.57 17.83
C LEU A 272 15.06 2.43 17.90
N GLN A 273 14.92 1.40 17.07
CA GLN A 273 15.90 0.33 16.98
C GLN A 273 17.26 0.84 16.48
N GLU A 274 17.28 1.78 15.53
CA GLU A 274 18.51 2.42 15.06
C GLU A 274 19.19 3.24 16.15
N ILE A 275 18.44 4.09 16.87
CA ILE A 275 18.99 4.85 18.01
C ILE A 275 19.54 3.89 19.07
N LEU A 276 18.83 2.80 19.38
CA LEU A 276 19.26 1.82 20.37
C LEU A 276 20.50 1.02 19.95
N ARG A 277 20.93 1.04 18.67
CA ARG A 277 22.21 0.43 18.26
C ARG A 277 23.42 1.25 18.74
N GLU A 278 23.23 2.54 19.01
CA GLU A 278 24.28 3.41 19.54
C GLU A 278 24.50 3.16 21.05
N ASP A 279 25.69 3.50 21.56
CA ASP A 279 25.99 3.42 22.99
C ASP A 279 25.47 4.64 23.74
N LEU A 280 24.18 4.60 24.07
CA LEU A 280 23.52 5.65 24.84
C LEU A 280 23.94 5.64 26.31
N ASP A 281 23.94 6.82 26.92
CA ASP A 281 24.11 7.00 28.35
C ASP A 281 22.83 6.60 29.14
N LYS A 282 22.91 6.65 30.48
CA LYS A 282 21.77 6.28 31.33
C LYS A 282 20.55 7.19 31.09
N GLN A 283 20.78 8.49 30.81
CA GLN A 283 19.71 9.44 30.54
C GLN A 283 19.01 9.15 29.20
N GLY A 284 19.75 8.85 28.13
CA GLY A 284 19.20 8.50 26.83
C GLY A 284 18.40 7.20 26.85
N LEU A 285 18.90 6.18 27.56
CA LEU A 285 18.18 4.92 27.75
C LEU A 285 16.88 5.11 28.55
N PHE A 286 16.93 5.92 29.63
CA PHE A 286 15.74 6.27 30.40
C PHE A 286 14.69 6.95 29.52
N LEU A 287 15.12 7.98 28.77
CA LEU A 287 14.25 8.78 27.93
C LEU A 287 13.56 7.94 26.84
N LEU A 288 14.27 7.02 26.19
CA LEU A 288 13.68 6.13 25.17
C LEU A 288 12.67 5.16 25.79
N LEU A 289 12.98 4.58 26.94
CA LEU A 289 12.06 3.69 27.66
C LEU A 289 10.79 4.42 28.08
N GLU A 290 10.92 5.61 28.68
CA GLU A 290 9.79 6.45 29.05
C GLU A 290 8.95 6.84 27.82
N TRP A 291 9.60 7.30 26.76
CA TRP A 291 8.92 7.79 25.57
C TRP A 291 8.15 6.67 24.86
N ALA A 292 8.79 5.53 24.63
CA ALA A 292 8.16 4.42 23.92
C ALA A 292 7.06 3.72 24.72
N LEU A 293 7.19 3.63 26.04
CA LEU A 293 6.24 2.89 26.89
C LEU A 293 5.12 3.77 27.47
N ARG A 294 5.38 5.06 27.70
CA ARG A 294 4.41 5.97 28.32
C ARG A 294 3.92 7.04 27.35
N VAL A 295 4.82 7.76 26.70
CA VAL A 295 4.44 8.92 25.84
C VAL A 295 3.75 8.47 24.56
N TYR A 296 4.24 7.41 23.91
CA TYR A 296 3.69 6.94 22.64
C TYR A 296 2.18 6.66 22.69
N GLN A 297 1.71 6.00 23.75
CA GLN A 297 0.29 5.67 23.97
C GLN A 297 -0.48 6.78 24.70
N SER A 298 0.19 7.86 25.10
CA SER A 298 -0.40 8.93 25.89
C SER A 298 -1.34 9.81 25.05
N PRO A 299 -2.21 10.62 25.70
CA PRO A 299 -3.02 11.62 25.01
C PRO A 299 -2.20 12.74 24.35
N GLU A 300 -0.89 12.77 24.55
CA GLU A 300 0.01 13.74 23.96
C GLU A 300 0.59 13.24 22.62
N MET A 301 0.37 11.96 22.26
CA MET A 301 0.84 11.38 20.99
C MET A 301 -0.23 10.54 20.29
N MET A 302 -0.08 9.20 20.19
CA MET A 302 -0.99 8.38 19.39
C MET A 302 -2.36 8.21 20.06
N GLY A 303 -2.43 8.37 21.39
CA GLY A 303 -3.68 8.41 22.15
C GLY A 303 -4.37 9.78 22.13
N HIS A 304 -3.93 10.72 21.31
CA HIS A 304 -4.46 12.09 21.29
C HIS A 304 -5.97 12.11 20.95
N PRO A 305 -6.79 12.90 21.66
CA PRO A 305 -8.25 12.93 21.45
C PRO A 305 -8.65 13.23 20.00
N ASP A 306 -7.94 14.12 19.32
CA ASP A 306 -8.19 14.44 17.91
C ASP A 306 -7.95 13.27 16.95
N LEU A 307 -7.24 12.21 17.35
CA LEU A 307 -7.03 11.01 16.53
C LEU A 307 -8.08 9.92 16.78
N LEU A 308 -8.78 9.99 17.92
CA LEU A 308 -9.84 9.05 18.30
C LEU A 308 -11.18 9.43 17.64
N PRO A 309 -12.07 8.46 17.38
CA PRO A 309 -11.92 7.00 17.59
C PRO A 309 -11.25 6.24 16.41
N GLU A 310 -10.88 6.92 15.33
CA GLU A 310 -10.48 6.27 14.07
C GLU A 310 -9.08 5.63 14.13
N VAL A 311 -8.20 6.12 15.00
CA VAL A 311 -6.87 5.54 15.25
C VAL A 311 -6.90 4.69 16.51
N ASP A 312 -6.86 3.37 16.36
CA ASP A 312 -6.71 2.44 17.48
C ASP A 312 -5.23 2.06 17.66
N VAL A 313 -4.58 2.68 18.64
CA VAL A 313 -3.18 2.41 18.99
C VAL A 313 -2.96 0.97 19.46
N SER A 314 -3.97 0.37 20.09
CA SER A 314 -3.86 -0.99 20.62
C SER A 314 -3.77 -2.04 19.50
N ALA A 315 -4.40 -1.77 18.35
CA ALA A 315 -4.34 -2.63 17.18
C ALA A 315 -2.97 -2.62 16.47
N LEU A 316 -2.18 -1.55 16.63
CA LEU A 316 -0.84 -1.43 16.04
C LEU A 316 0.20 -2.29 16.78
N GLY A 317 -0.06 -2.62 18.04
CA GLY A 317 0.89 -3.32 18.91
C GLY A 317 1.89 -2.38 19.60
N PRO A 318 2.78 -2.94 20.44
CA PRO A 318 3.76 -2.15 21.18
C PRO A 318 4.87 -1.64 20.26
N LEU A 319 5.32 -0.40 20.49
CA LEU A 319 6.37 0.23 19.69
C LEU A 319 7.74 -0.45 19.87
N MET A 320 7.99 -1.03 21.04
CA MET A 320 9.13 -1.88 21.31
C MET A 320 8.65 -3.28 21.68
N SER A 321 9.29 -4.31 21.13
CA SER A 321 8.99 -5.68 21.54
C SER A 321 9.38 -5.90 23.02
N PRO A 322 8.70 -6.80 23.74
CA PRO A 322 9.04 -7.10 25.13
C PRO A 322 10.52 -7.48 25.33
N GLU A 323 11.11 -8.16 24.35
CA GLU A 323 12.54 -8.53 24.37
C GLU A 323 13.46 -7.31 24.26
N LEU A 324 13.12 -6.36 23.38
CA LEU A 324 13.88 -5.13 23.21
C LEU A 324 13.76 -4.23 24.45
N VAL A 325 12.58 -4.19 25.07
CA VAL A 325 12.37 -3.51 26.37
C VAL A 325 13.26 -4.15 27.43
N ASP A 326 13.22 -5.47 27.60
CA ASP A 326 14.03 -6.17 28.58
C ASP A 326 15.53 -5.94 28.40
N GLN A 327 16.01 -5.98 27.14
CA GLN A 327 17.40 -5.69 26.78
C GLN A 327 17.79 -4.25 27.13
N THR A 328 16.93 -3.28 26.81
CA THR A 328 17.18 -1.85 27.08
C THR A 328 17.18 -1.56 28.58
N GLU A 329 16.25 -2.15 29.33
CA GLU A 329 16.21 -2.09 30.79
C GLU A 329 17.50 -2.65 31.42
N ARG A 330 18.01 -3.78 30.93
CA ARG A 330 19.29 -4.35 31.41
C ARG A 330 20.48 -3.42 31.13
N ARG A 331 20.54 -2.83 29.93
CA ARG A 331 21.59 -1.86 29.57
C ARG A 331 21.54 -0.64 30.49
N TYR A 332 20.34 -0.12 30.77
CA TYR A 332 20.14 0.97 31.71
C TYR A 332 20.67 0.60 33.10
N VAL A 333 20.29 -0.56 33.62
CA VAL A 333 20.75 -1.04 34.95
C VAL A 333 22.28 -1.14 35.01
N VAL A 334 22.94 -1.61 33.96
CA VAL A 334 24.42 -1.65 33.89
C VAL A 334 25.03 -0.25 33.97
N LYS A 335 24.49 0.73 33.22
CA LYS A 335 24.99 2.11 33.25
C LYS A 335 24.72 2.77 34.61
N VAL A 336 23.58 2.50 35.24
CA VAL A 336 23.28 2.96 36.60
C VAL A 336 24.22 2.33 37.61
N LYS A 337 24.44 1.01 37.55
CA LYS A 337 25.39 0.28 38.41
C LYS A 337 26.78 0.90 38.40
N ALA A 338 27.32 1.16 37.20
CA ALA A 338 28.63 1.83 37.07
C ALA A 338 28.64 3.23 37.70
N SER A 339 27.57 4.02 37.53
CA SER A 339 27.43 5.35 38.13
C SER A 339 27.29 5.31 39.65
N VAL A 340 26.55 4.32 40.18
CA VAL A 340 26.34 4.06 41.62
C VAL A 340 27.66 3.67 42.26
N PHE A 341 28.37 2.71 41.66
CA PHE A 341 29.68 2.25 42.12
C PHE A 341 30.70 3.39 42.20
N GLU A 342 30.86 4.15 41.11
CA GLU A 342 31.82 5.26 41.07
C GLU A 342 31.49 6.33 42.12
N TRP A 343 30.20 6.62 42.31
CA TRP A 343 29.76 7.57 43.32
C TRP A 343 29.98 7.06 44.75
N MET A 344 29.72 5.78 45.01
CA MET A 344 29.96 5.14 46.31
C MET A 344 31.46 5.16 46.65
N GLN A 345 32.32 4.84 45.69
CA GLN A 345 33.77 4.88 45.88
C GLN A 345 34.25 6.30 46.22
N ARG A 346 33.78 7.33 45.49
CA ARG A 346 34.12 8.73 45.81
C ARG A 346 33.63 9.13 47.20
N THR A 347 32.43 8.69 47.60
CA THR A 347 31.87 8.98 48.92
C THR A 347 32.72 8.34 50.03
N LEU A 348 33.18 7.10 49.84
CA LEU A 348 34.13 6.45 50.74
C LEU A 348 35.47 7.18 50.82
N GLU A 349 36.00 7.66 49.70
CA GLU A 349 37.26 8.42 49.69
C GLU A 349 37.15 9.74 50.46
N VAL A 350 35.98 10.38 50.43
CA VAL A 350 35.69 11.58 51.22
C VAL A 350 35.61 11.24 52.69
N GLU A 351 34.81 10.24 53.06
CA GLU A 351 34.66 9.77 54.45
C GLU A 351 36.03 9.35 55.04
N PHE A 352 36.83 8.61 54.27
CA PHE A 352 38.16 8.18 54.69
C PHE A 352 39.06 9.38 54.98
N LYS A 353 39.02 10.45 54.17
CA LYS A 353 39.79 11.68 54.42
C LYS A 353 39.30 12.43 55.66
N GLU A 354 38.00 12.39 55.95
CA GLU A 354 37.44 13.01 57.15
C GLU A 354 37.94 12.32 58.43
N TRP A 355 38.13 11.00 58.41
CA TRP A 355 38.69 10.28 59.55
C TRP A 355 40.12 10.72 59.96
N PHE A 356 40.88 11.33 59.05
CA PHE A 356 42.23 11.85 59.33
C PHE A 356 42.26 13.36 59.61
N ARG A 357 41.10 14.02 59.71
CA ARG A 357 41.06 15.42 60.16
C ARG A 357 41.31 15.49 61.67
N GLU A 358 42.03 16.51 62.11
CA GLU A 358 42.22 16.82 63.54
C GLU A 358 40.99 17.57 64.12
N GLU A 359 39.78 17.12 63.76
CA GLU A 359 38.51 17.69 64.18
C GLU A 359 37.67 16.60 64.86
N GLU A 360 36.88 16.96 65.88
CA GLU A 360 36.02 15.99 66.58
C GLU A 360 34.82 15.61 65.68
N PRO A 361 34.44 14.32 65.58
CA PRO A 361 33.33 13.91 64.71
C PRO A 361 32.00 14.53 65.14
N GLU A 362 31.10 14.74 64.17
CA GLU A 362 29.78 15.29 64.45
C GLU A 362 29.00 14.40 65.43
N THR A 363 28.33 15.05 66.38
CA THR A 363 27.49 14.37 67.38
C THR A 363 26.03 14.74 67.20
N ASP A 364 25.15 13.78 67.45
CA ASP A 364 23.72 14.03 67.43
C ASP A 364 23.21 14.71 68.70
N HIS A 365 21.91 14.97 68.73
CA HIS A 365 21.20 15.56 69.86
C HIS A 365 21.24 14.69 71.14
N GLN A 366 21.73 13.46 71.05
CA GLN A 366 21.94 12.55 72.17
C GLN A 366 23.44 12.37 72.53
N GLY A 367 24.35 13.02 71.78
CA GLY A 367 25.79 12.96 71.99
C GLY A 367 26.48 11.74 71.37
N PHE A 368 25.83 10.98 70.49
CA PHE A 368 26.48 9.89 69.74
C PHE A 368 27.16 10.42 68.48
N PHE A 369 28.35 9.90 68.19
CA PHE A 369 29.05 10.18 66.94
C PHE A 369 28.28 9.63 65.74
N GLN A 370 28.08 10.45 64.71
CA GLN A 370 27.38 10.07 63.49
C GLN A 370 28.28 10.23 62.27
N SER A 371 28.09 9.33 61.30
CA SER A 371 28.65 9.46 59.96
C SER A 371 27.50 9.73 58.99
N ALA A 372 27.71 10.66 58.06
CA ALA A 372 26.75 10.95 57.01
C ALA A 372 26.70 9.84 55.94
N LEU A 373 27.73 8.98 55.87
CA LEU A 373 27.90 7.96 54.84
C LEU A 373 26.68 7.04 54.66
N PRO A 374 26.09 6.42 55.71
CA PRO A 374 24.96 5.51 55.52
C PRO A 374 23.72 6.22 54.97
N VAL A 375 23.46 7.45 55.42
CA VAL A 375 22.33 8.27 54.96
C VAL A 375 22.50 8.63 53.49
N ILE A 376 23.69 9.11 53.13
CA ILE A 376 24.06 9.50 51.77
C ILE A 376 23.92 8.31 50.81
N VAL A 377 24.49 7.14 51.15
CA VAL A 377 24.41 5.93 50.31
C VAL A 377 22.97 5.44 50.14
N MET A 378 22.20 5.34 51.23
CA MET A 378 20.80 4.89 51.17
C MET A 378 19.93 5.84 50.36
N GLN A 379 20.14 7.16 50.50
CA GLN A 379 19.40 8.16 49.76
C GLN A 379 19.65 8.01 48.25
N MET A 380 20.90 7.91 47.83
CA MET A 380 21.26 7.77 46.41
C MET A 380 20.68 6.50 45.78
N LEU A 381 20.75 5.36 46.48
CA LEU A 381 20.15 4.10 46.01
C LEU A 381 18.63 4.24 45.87
N ASN A 382 17.98 4.82 46.87
CA ASN A 382 16.54 5.04 46.88
C ASN A 382 16.09 5.98 45.74
N GLU A 383 16.84 7.05 45.46
CA GLU A 383 16.57 7.95 44.33
C GLU A 383 16.59 7.21 42.99
N ASN A 384 17.58 6.36 42.74
CA ASN A 384 17.66 5.57 41.51
C ASN A 384 16.48 4.57 41.38
N ILE A 385 16.06 3.95 42.49
CA ILE A 385 14.89 3.06 42.52
C ILE A 385 13.60 3.83 42.22
N GLN A 386 13.46 5.05 42.77
CA GLN A 386 12.31 5.91 42.52
C GLN A 386 12.25 6.34 41.06
N VAL A 387 13.37 6.74 40.45
CA VAL A 387 13.44 7.10 39.03
C VAL A 387 13.00 5.92 38.16
N ALA A 388 13.51 4.71 38.44
CA ALA A 388 13.13 3.50 37.72
C ALA A 388 11.62 3.19 37.80
N SER A 389 10.99 3.49 38.94
CA SER A 389 9.55 3.27 39.13
C SER A 389 8.65 4.13 38.23
N LEU A 390 9.19 5.22 37.67
CA LEU A 390 8.46 6.09 36.75
C LEU A 390 8.24 5.45 35.37
N ILE A 391 8.98 4.40 35.00
CA ILE A 391 8.86 3.76 33.69
C ILE A 391 8.05 2.47 33.80
N THR A 392 8.60 1.45 34.46
CA THR A 392 7.96 0.12 34.60
C THR A 392 8.29 -0.49 35.96
N ASN A 393 7.39 -1.36 36.44
CA ASN A 393 7.65 -2.20 37.61
C ASN A 393 8.83 -3.16 37.37
N SER A 394 9.03 -3.64 36.13
CA SER A 394 10.16 -4.51 35.77
C SER A 394 11.50 -3.79 35.98
N LEU A 395 11.63 -2.57 35.46
CA LEU A 395 12.84 -1.76 35.62
C LEU A 395 13.11 -1.45 37.09
N GLN A 396 12.07 -1.07 37.84
CA GLN A 396 12.18 -0.83 39.29
C GLN A 396 12.76 -2.03 40.02
N GLN A 397 12.25 -3.24 39.76
CA GLN A 397 12.75 -4.47 40.41
C GLN A 397 14.21 -4.77 40.03
N LYS A 398 14.59 -4.56 38.77
CA LYS A 398 15.99 -4.75 38.35
C LYS A 398 16.95 -3.76 39.01
N VAL A 399 16.56 -2.49 39.12
CA VAL A 399 17.37 -1.46 39.80
C VAL A 399 17.41 -1.71 41.31
N TYR A 400 16.32 -2.18 41.91
CA TYR A 400 16.29 -2.57 43.32
C TYR A 400 17.24 -3.72 43.62
N ASN A 401 17.23 -4.79 42.81
CA ASN A 401 18.14 -5.92 42.97
C ASN A 401 19.61 -5.48 42.78
N MET A 402 19.89 -4.65 41.76
CA MET A 402 21.22 -4.08 41.57
C MET A 402 21.67 -3.23 42.76
N ALA A 403 20.78 -2.41 43.34
CA ALA A 403 21.07 -1.60 44.52
C ALA A 403 21.42 -2.45 45.74
N LEU A 404 20.75 -3.59 45.94
CA LEU A 404 21.08 -4.54 47.01
C LEU A 404 22.45 -5.18 46.79
N GLU A 405 22.73 -5.65 45.57
CA GLU A 405 24.04 -6.23 45.22
C GLU A 405 25.19 -5.23 45.47
N GLU A 406 25.01 -3.98 45.05
CA GLU A 406 26.03 -2.92 45.25
C GLU A 406 26.18 -2.57 46.73
N LEU A 407 25.09 -2.58 47.51
CA LEU A 407 25.16 -2.37 48.95
C LEU A 407 25.89 -3.51 49.67
N GLU A 408 25.65 -4.76 49.28
CA GLU A 408 26.38 -5.92 49.81
C GLU A 408 27.88 -5.83 49.49
N ALA A 409 28.22 -5.53 48.23
CA ALA A 409 29.60 -5.33 47.80
C ALA A 409 30.27 -4.16 48.54
N PHE A 410 29.56 -3.05 48.74
CA PHE A 410 30.02 -1.89 49.49
C PHE A 410 30.33 -2.20 50.96
N LEU A 411 29.52 -3.08 51.58
CA LEU A 411 29.73 -3.56 52.94
C LEU A 411 30.80 -4.66 53.05
N GLY A 412 31.37 -5.10 51.92
CA GLY A 412 32.36 -6.16 51.85
C GLY A 412 31.80 -7.56 52.18
N ARG A 413 30.51 -7.79 51.89
CA ARG A 413 29.80 -9.04 52.20
C ARG A 413 29.60 -9.94 51.00
#